data_AF-A0A5E4I7A9-F1
#
_entry.id   AF-A0A5E4I7A9-F1
#
_cell.length_a   1.000
_cell.length_b   1.000
_cell.length_c   1.000
_cell.angle_alpha   90.00
_cell.angle_beta   90.00
_cell.angle_gamma   90.00
#
_symmetry.space_group_name_H-M   'P 1'
#
loop_
_entity.id
_entity.type
_entity.pdbx_description
1 polymer ?
#
loop_
_entity_poly.entity_id
_entity_poly.type
_entity_poly.pdbx_seq_one_letter_code
_entity_poly.pdbx_strand_id
1 'polypeptide(L)'
;MPDWFTHSLIGWITGKTIKQDVALVVIGSLIPDLVKIDLLFTWLQGESSQFFAPLHTPIGALLVAGIIAVSFQDIRKAFIPLIIGVSTHFILDFFLVHVPGGGMKLLFPFSWEGWQISLIRSDDYMVTVVAVLAAVIVYAIYRAAARRKKHHASP
;
A
#
# COMPACT_ATOMS: atom_id res chain seq x y z
N MET A 1 12.49 2.51 2.05
CA MET A 1 12.87 1.09 2.28
C MET A 1 12.75 0.28 0.99
N PRO A 2 12.89 -1.07 0.95
CA PRO A 2 12.18 -1.87 -0.04
C PRO A 2 10.65 -1.73 0.21
N ASP A 3 10.11 -0.58 -0.20
CA ASP A 3 8.74 -0.13 0.06
C ASP A 3 7.75 -1.06 -0.63
N TRP A 4 7.97 -1.38 -1.91
CA TRP A 4 7.00 -2.14 -2.70
C TRP A 4 6.74 -3.52 -2.11
N PHE A 5 7.78 -4.22 -1.68
CA PHE A 5 7.63 -5.55 -1.10
C PHE A 5 6.91 -5.48 0.24
N THR A 6 7.26 -4.52 1.09
CA THR A 6 6.63 -4.33 2.41
C THR A 6 5.15 -3.98 2.27
N HIS A 7 4.78 -3.01 1.43
CA HIS A 7 3.38 -2.64 1.19
C HIS A 7 2.59 -3.76 0.51
N SER A 8 3.22 -4.56 -0.35
CA SER A 8 2.59 -5.75 -0.92
C SER A 8 2.24 -6.78 0.14
N LEU A 9 3.16 -7.05 1.09
CA LEU A 9 2.92 -7.97 2.19
C LEU A 9 1.81 -7.48 3.12
N ILE A 10 1.83 -6.20 3.49
CA ILE A 10 0.79 -5.60 4.33
C ILE A 10 -0.56 -5.63 3.62
N GLY A 11 -0.60 -5.29 2.33
CA GLY A 11 -1.81 -5.40 1.51
C GLY A 11 -2.34 -6.83 1.45
N TRP A 12 -1.46 -7.81 1.25
CA TRP A 12 -1.82 -9.23 1.23
C TRP A 12 -2.39 -9.72 2.58
N ILE A 13 -1.72 -9.39 3.69
CA ILE A 13 -2.17 -9.71 5.05
C ILE A 13 -3.56 -9.12 5.27
N THR A 14 -3.74 -7.85 4.91
CA THR A 14 -4.98 -7.12 5.07
C THR A 14 -6.09 -7.81 4.29
N GLY A 15 -5.93 -7.97 2.98
CA GLY A 15 -6.93 -8.60 2.11
C GLY A 15 -7.34 -9.99 2.59
N LYS A 16 -6.39 -10.82 3.06
CA LYS A 16 -6.68 -12.13 3.63
C LYS A 16 -7.46 -12.04 4.94
N THR A 17 -7.11 -11.12 5.82
CA THR A 17 -7.71 -10.98 7.16
C THR A 17 -9.14 -10.49 7.08
N ILE A 18 -9.40 -9.47 6.26
CA ILE A 18 -10.74 -8.89 6.09
C ILE A 18 -11.55 -9.56 4.97
N LYS A 19 -11.02 -10.61 4.34
CA LYS A 19 -11.65 -11.40 3.27
C LYS A 19 -12.09 -10.57 2.05
N GLN A 20 -11.28 -9.58 1.68
CA GLN A 20 -11.44 -8.79 0.45
C GLN A 20 -10.66 -9.41 -0.70
N ASP A 21 -10.85 -8.89 -1.91
CA ASP A 21 -10.02 -9.26 -3.06
C ASP A 21 -8.56 -8.87 -2.82
N VAL A 22 -7.73 -9.89 -2.56
CA VAL A 22 -6.33 -9.70 -2.18
C VAL A 22 -5.54 -9.03 -3.30
N ALA A 23 -5.82 -9.32 -4.56
CA ALA A 23 -5.08 -8.74 -5.68
C ALA A 23 -5.34 -7.24 -5.75
N LEU A 24 -6.60 -6.82 -5.62
CA LEU A 24 -6.96 -5.41 -5.65
C LEU A 24 -6.46 -4.65 -4.40
N VAL A 25 -6.45 -5.26 -3.22
CA VAL A 25 -5.85 -4.63 -2.03
C VAL A 25 -4.34 -4.44 -2.22
N VAL A 26 -3.63 -5.42 -2.77
CA VAL A 26 -2.18 -5.30 -3.03
C VAL A 26 -1.90 -4.26 -4.12
N ILE A 27 -2.70 -4.22 -5.20
CA ILE A 27 -2.57 -3.16 -6.21
C ILE A 27 -2.78 -1.80 -5.57
N GLY A 28 -3.83 -1.65 -4.75
CA GLY A 28 -4.13 -0.43 -4.02
C GLY A 28 -2.97 0.05 -3.14
N SER A 29 -2.30 -0.86 -2.44
CA SER A 29 -1.16 -0.51 -1.57
C SER A 29 0.10 -0.11 -2.32
N LEU A 30 0.15 -0.31 -3.63
CA LEU A 30 1.24 0.11 -4.51
C LEU A 30 0.93 1.39 -5.31
N ILE A 31 -0.31 1.89 -5.26
CA ILE A 31 -0.70 3.10 -6.01
C ILE A 31 0.12 4.33 -5.61
N PRO A 32 0.27 4.69 -4.32
CA PRO A 32 1.02 5.90 -3.96
C PRO A 32 2.49 5.80 -4.38
N ASP A 33 3.00 4.57 -4.41
CA ASP A 33 4.34 4.20 -4.81
C ASP A 33 4.65 4.39 -6.31
N LEU A 34 3.64 4.66 -7.13
CA LEU A 34 3.83 5.07 -8.54
C LEU A 34 4.64 6.36 -8.66
N VAL A 35 4.73 7.17 -7.59
CA VAL A 35 5.63 8.32 -7.53
C VAL A 35 7.09 7.95 -7.84
N LYS A 36 7.50 6.70 -7.54
CA LYS A 36 8.85 6.20 -7.81
C LYS A 36 9.20 6.07 -9.29
N ILE A 37 8.21 6.18 -10.19
CA ILE A 37 8.47 6.33 -11.63
C ILE A 37 9.35 7.56 -11.89
N ASP A 38 9.27 8.59 -11.05
CA ASP A 38 10.13 9.78 -11.10
C ASP A 38 11.63 9.43 -11.00
N LEU A 39 12.00 8.33 -10.36
CA LEU A 39 13.41 7.89 -10.28
C LEU A 39 13.97 7.55 -11.66
N LEU A 40 13.14 7.00 -12.56
CA LEU A 40 13.53 6.71 -13.93
C LEU A 40 13.79 8.01 -14.71
N PHE A 41 12.92 9.01 -14.55
CA PHE A 41 13.09 10.31 -15.19
C PHE A 41 14.28 11.08 -14.63
N THR A 42 14.49 11.01 -13.32
CA THR A 42 15.67 11.58 -12.66
C THR A 42 16.95 10.96 -13.20
N TRP A 43 16.98 9.64 -13.42
CA TRP A 43 18.11 8.95 -14.04
C TRP A 43 18.36 9.41 -15.49
N LEU A 44 17.29 9.76 -16.21
CA LEU A 44 17.35 10.35 -17.55
C LEU A 44 17.62 11.88 -17.55
N GLN A 45 17.97 12.47 -16.40
CA GLN A 45 18.20 13.91 -16.23
C GLN A 45 16.96 14.79 -16.51
N GLY A 46 15.75 14.23 -16.40
CA GLY A 46 14.50 14.97 -16.47
C GLY A 46 14.07 15.49 -15.10
N GLU A 47 13.47 16.69 -15.07
CA GLU A 47 12.81 17.24 -13.88
C GLU A 47 11.31 16.92 -13.91
N SER A 48 10.88 15.86 -13.21
CA SER A 48 9.47 15.44 -13.16
C SER A 48 8.88 15.29 -11.76
N SER A 49 9.65 15.60 -10.72
CA SER A 49 9.25 15.35 -9.33
C SER A 49 7.94 16.03 -8.94
N GLN A 50 7.71 17.25 -9.42
CA GLN A 50 6.46 17.99 -9.17
C GLN A 50 5.25 17.39 -9.89
N PHE A 51 5.45 16.73 -11.03
CA PHE A 51 4.39 16.07 -11.78
C PHE A 51 3.92 14.79 -11.09
N PHE A 52 4.84 14.02 -10.52
CA PHE A 52 4.53 12.76 -9.83
C PHE A 52 4.18 12.94 -8.35
N ALA A 53 4.58 14.06 -7.71
CA ALA A 53 4.33 14.32 -6.30
C ALA A 53 2.85 14.17 -5.87
N PRO A 54 1.83 14.58 -6.66
CA PRO A 54 0.43 14.38 -6.31
C PRO A 54 0.02 12.91 -6.18
N LEU A 55 0.72 11.96 -6.84
CA LEU A 55 0.39 10.53 -6.75
C LEU A 55 0.60 9.98 -5.33
N HIS A 56 1.56 10.51 -4.59
CA HIS A 56 1.81 10.18 -3.18
C HIS A 56 1.02 11.13 -2.25
N THR A 57 -0.26 11.35 -2.57
CA THR A 57 -1.22 12.09 -1.72
C THR A 57 -2.51 11.30 -1.60
N PRO A 58 -3.29 11.43 -0.52
CA PRO A 58 -4.55 10.69 -0.40
C PRO A 58 -5.49 10.93 -1.57
N ILE A 59 -5.66 12.19 -1.99
CA ILE A 59 -6.54 12.52 -3.11
C ILE A 59 -6.00 11.96 -4.43
N GLY A 60 -4.71 12.13 -4.73
CA GLY A 60 -4.13 11.59 -5.96
C GLY A 60 -4.20 10.07 -6.04
N ALA A 61 -3.89 9.37 -4.94
CA ALA A 61 -4.01 7.92 -4.88
C ALA A 61 -5.45 7.43 -5.02
N LEU A 62 -6.43 8.12 -4.42
CA LEU A 62 -7.85 7.82 -4.59
C LEU A 62 -8.32 8.04 -6.04
N LEU A 63 -7.83 9.08 -6.72
CA LEU A 63 -8.12 9.32 -8.13
C LEU A 63 -7.58 8.18 -9.01
N VAL A 64 -6.34 7.76 -8.80
CA VAL A 64 -5.76 6.62 -9.52
C VAL A 64 -6.53 5.33 -9.23
N ALA A 65 -6.90 5.07 -7.98
CA ALA A 65 -7.75 3.94 -7.61
C ALA A 65 -9.11 3.98 -8.35
N GLY A 66 -9.71 5.17 -8.49
CA GLY A 66 -10.93 5.38 -9.27
C GLY A 66 -10.74 5.07 -10.75
N ILE A 67 -9.65 5.54 -11.36
CA ILE A 67 -9.28 5.27 -12.76
C ILE A 67 -9.08 3.76 -12.99
N ILE A 68 -8.43 3.06 -12.05
CA ILE A 68 -8.29 1.60 -12.15
C ILE A 68 -9.67 0.93 -12.01
N ALA A 69 -10.49 1.37 -11.06
CA ALA A 69 -11.79 0.76 -10.78
C ALA A 69 -12.79 0.87 -11.94
N VAL A 70 -12.76 1.93 -12.76
CA VAL A 70 -13.63 2.04 -13.95
C VAL A 70 -13.33 1.00 -15.04
N SER A 71 -12.19 0.33 -14.97
CA SER A 71 -11.84 -0.78 -15.87
C SER A 71 -12.52 -2.10 -15.50
N PHE A 72 -13.28 -2.15 -14.41
CA PHE A 72 -13.99 -3.33 -13.94
C PHE A 72 -15.51 -3.20 -14.15
N GLN A 73 -16.18 -4.33 -14.39
CA GLN A 73 -17.64 -4.36 -14.56
C GLN A 73 -18.40 -3.83 -13.34
N ASP A 74 -17.90 -4.14 -12.13
CA ASP A 74 -18.45 -3.63 -10.87
C ASP A 74 -17.45 -2.67 -10.22
N ILE A 75 -17.58 -1.39 -10.56
CA ILE A 75 -16.69 -0.32 -10.10
C ILE A 75 -16.61 -0.29 -8.57
N ARG A 76 -17.75 -0.48 -7.87
CA ARG A 76 -17.78 -0.42 -6.41
C ARG A 76 -17.01 -1.58 -5.79
N LYS A 77 -17.20 -2.81 -6.30
CA LYS A 77 -16.46 -3.97 -5.83
C LYS A 77 -14.97 -3.89 -6.14
N ALA A 78 -14.56 -3.16 -7.17
CA ALA A 78 -13.14 -2.92 -7.45
C ALA A 78 -12.55 -1.80 -6.58
N PHE A 79 -13.27 -0.70 -6.45
CA PHE A 79 -12.81 0.51 -5.77
C PHE A 79 -12.59 0.30 -4.27
N ILE A 80 -13.48 -0.43 -3.59
CA ILE A 80 -13.38 -0.66 -2.14
C ILE A 80 -12.05 -1.34 -1.75
N PRO A 81 -11.68 -2.51 -2.32
CA PRO A 81 -10.37 -3.13 -2.08
C PRO A 81 -9.18 -2.21 -2.41
N LEU A 82 -9.24 -1.44 -3.50
CA LEU A 82 -8.18 -0.52 -3.88
C LEU A 82 -7.96 0.56 -2.82
N ILE A 83 -9.03 1.19 -2.30
CA ILE A 83 -8.92 2.19 -1.23
C ILE A 83 -8.39 1.59 0.06
N ILE A 84 -8.78 0.35 0.38
CA ILE A 84 -8.24 -0.36 1.55
C ILE A 84 -6.72 -0.51 1.41
N GLY A 85 -6.24 -0.89 0.23
CA GLY A 85 -4.81 -0.93 -0.08
C GLY A 85 -4.12 0.42 0.05
N VAL A 86 -4.71 1.47 -0.54
CA VAL A 86 -4.18 2.84 -0.43
C VAL A 86 -4.07 3.28 1.03
N SER A 87 -5.08 2.93 1.84
CA SER A 87 -5.10 3.26 3.27
C SER A 87 -3.99 2.54 4.03
N THR A 88 -3.72 1.26 3.77
CA THR A 88 -2.63 0.54 4.45
C THR A 88 -1.26 1.10 4.09
N HIS A 89 -1.08 1.59 2.85
CA HIS A 89 0.13 2.30 2.44
C HIS A 89 0.35 3.55 3.29
N PHE A 90 -0.60 4.49 3.30
CA PHE A 90 -0.47 5.73 4.06
C PHE A 90 -0.39 5.50 5.57
N ILE A 91 -1.09 4.51 6.12
CA ILE A 91 -0.96 4.16 7.53
C ILE A 91 0.48 3.75 7.85
N LEU A 92 1.10 2.91 7.03
CA LEU A 92 2.48 2.48 7.25
C LEU A 92 3.45 3.67 7.12
N ASP A 93 3.32 4.45 6.06
CA ASP A 93 4.16 5.62 5.80
C ASP A 93 4.02 6.70 6.89
N PHE A 94 2.86 6.80 7.55
CA PHE A 94 2.66 7.73 8.66
C PHE A 94 3.62 7.49 9.83
N PHE A 95 4.04 6.25 10.03
CA PHE A 95 4.99 5.89 11.08
C PHE A 95 6.45 6.06 10.64
N LEU A 96 6.72 6.25 9.35
CA LEU A 96 8.08 6.38 8.82
C LEU A 96 8.62 7.81 8.97
N VAL A 97 9.91 7.90 9.29
CA VAL A 97 10.69 9.13 9.33
C VAL A 97 11.11 9.47 7.90
N HIS A 98 10.51 10.49 7.31
CA HIS A 98 10.96 11.03 6.04
C HIS A 98 12.11 12.04 6.25
N VAL A 99 12.82 12.33 5.16
CA VAL A 99 13.91 13.33 5.10
C VAL A 99 13.41 14.69 5.65
N PRO A 100 14.24 15.51 6.33
CA PRO A 100 13.81 16.80 6.88
C PRO A 100 13.13 17.70 5.82
N GLY A 101 11.93 18.20 6.12
CA GLY A 101 11.08 18.94 5.17
C GLY A 101 10.17 18.04 4.29
N GLY A 102 10.27 16.72 4.45
CA GLY A 102 9.38 15.72 3.86
C GLY A 102 8.26 15.27 4.80
N GLY A 103 7.46 14.32 4.33
CA GLY A 103 6.30 13.78 5.04
C GLY A 103 5.11 13.65 4.09
N MET A 104 4.04 13.00 4.55
CA MET A 104 2.88 12.78 3.70
C MET A 104 2.00 14.02 3.63
N LYS A 105 1.67 14.46 2.42
CA LYS A 105 0.82 15.63 2.16
C LYS A 105 -0.65 15.26 2.29
N LEU A 106 -1.07 14.94 3.52
CA LEU A 106 -2.41 14.42 3.80
C LEU A 106 -3.53 15.40 3.43
N LEU A 107 -3.25 16.70 3.51
CA LEU A 107 -4.21 17.78 3.28
C LEU A 107 -4.12 18.39 1.87
N PHE A 108 -3.34 17.79 0.96
CA PHE A 108 -3.31 18.22 -0.44
C PHE A 108 -4.72 18.12 -1.07
N PRO A 109 -5.17 19.09 -1.89
CA PRO A 109 -4.46 20.26 -2.42
C PRO A 109 -4.55 21.54 -1.56
N PHE A 110 -5.18 21.49 -0.38
CA PHE A 110 -5.38 22.67 0.46
C PHE A 110 -4.12 23.07 1.25
N SER A 111 -3.26 22.11 1.56
CA SER A 111 -1.98 22.34 2.21
C SER A 111 -0.90 21.41 1.66
N TRP A 112 0.33 21.91 1.61
CA TRP A 112 1.54 21.18 1.22
C TRP A 112 2.36 20.72 2.43
N GLU A 113 1.86 20.95 3.64
CA GLU A 113 2.52 20.52 4.87
C GLU A 113 2.61 18.99 4.94
N GLY A 114 3.80 18.50 5.30
CA GLY A 114 4.06 17.07 5.51
C GLY A 114 3.70 16.64 6.91
N TRP A 115 2.94 15.54 7.02
CA TRP A 115 2.52 14.95 8.29
C TRP A 115 3.15 13.57 8.46
N GLN A 116 3.69 13.31 9.65
CA GLN A 116 4.27 12.02 10.04
C GLN A 116 4.47 11.94 11.56
N ILE A 117 4.41 10.74 12.14
CA ILE A 117 4.74 10.52 13.57
C ILE A 117 6.26 10.35 13.75
N SER A 118 6.99 9.91 12.71
CA SER A 118 8.44 9.76 12.73
C SER A 118 8.96 8.73 13.75
N LEU A 119 8.31 7.56 13.87
CA LEU A 119 8.71 6.51 14.82
C LEU A 119 9.79 5.57 14.27
N ILE A 120 9.77 5.31 12.97
CA ILE A 120 10.59 4.27 12.33
C ILE A 120 11.41 4.88 11.21
N ARG A 121 12.70 4.60 11.13
CA ARG A 121 13.51 5.17 10.07
C ARG A 121 13.19 4.54 8.71
N SER A 122 13.17 5.37 7.67
CA SER A 122 12.86 4.95 6.28
C SER A 122 13.93 4.05 5.62
N ASP A 123 15.06 3.81 6.29
CA ASP A 123 16.12 2.89 5.89
C ASP A 123 16.17 1.61 6.74
N ASP A 124 15.25 1.45 7.70
CA ASP A 124 15.22 0.29 8.59
C ASP A 124 14.55 -0.92 7.93
N TYR A 125 15.33 -1.97 7.65
CA TYR A 125 14.84 -3.22 7.06
C TYR A 125 14.03 -4.08 8.05
N MET A 126 14.02 -3.75 9.36
CA MET A 126 13.25 -4.47 10.37
C MET A 126 11.75 -4.46 10.07
N VAL A 127 11.22 -3.39 9.49
CA VAL A 127 9.80 -3.32 9.11
C VAL A 127 9.45 -4.40 8.10
N THR A 128 10.33 -4.61 7.10
CA THR A 128 10.16 -5.66 6.10
C THR A 128 10.25 -7.05 6.74
N VAL A 129 11.20 -7.27 7.65
CA VAL A 129 11.32 -8.55 8.39
C VAL A 129 10.05 -8.84 9.18
N VAL A 130 9.52 -7.86 9.92
CA VAL A 130 8.28 -7.99 10.69
C VAL A 130 7.09 -8.28 9.75
N ALA A 131 6.99 -7.59 8.62
CA ALA A 131 5.94 -7.82 7.63
C ALA A 131 6.00 -9.25 7.04
N VAL A 132 7.20 -9.76 6.75
CA VAL A 132 7.41 -11.14 6.29
C VAL A 132 6.96 -12.15 7.36
N LEU A 133 7.40 -11.98 8.60
CA LEU A 133 7.01 -12.86 9.71
C LEU A 133 5.49 -12.86 9.92
N ALA A 134 4.86 -11.68 9.90
CA ALA A 134 3.42 -11.55 9.99
C ALA A 134 2.70 -12.26 8.82
N ALA A 135 3.19 -12.12 7.59
CA ALA A 135 2.64 -12.79 6.42
C ALA A 135 2.73 -14.31 6.53
N VAL A 136 3.87 -14.84 7.01
CA VAL A 136 4.06 -16.28 7.25
C VAL A 136 3.08 -16.80 8.31
N ILE A 137 2.88 -16.07 9.41
CA ILE A 137 1.92 -16.43 10.46
C ILE A 137 0.49 -16.47 9.90
N VAL A 138 0.07 -15.43 9.19
CA VAL A 138 -1.27 -15.34 8.57
C VAL A 138 -1.46 -16.47 7.56
N TYR A 139 -0.45 -16.78 6.75
CA TYR A 139 -0.47 -17.90 5.82
C TYR A 139 -0.65 -19.24 6.54
N ALA A 140 0.11 -19.48 7.61
CA ALA A 140 0.04 -20.71 8.39
C ALA A 140 -1.35 -20.91 9.02
N ILE A 141 -1.93 -19.86 9.62
CA ILE A 141 -3.27 -19.88 10.19
C ILE A 141 -4.31 -20.19 9.11
N TYR A 142 -4.25 -19.50 7.97
CA TYR A 142 -5.19 -19.71 6.87
C TYR A 142 -5.11 -21.14 6.33
N ARG A 143 -3.90 -21.68 6.15
CA ARG A 143 -3.66 -23.05 5.70
C ARG A 143 -4.19 -24.07 6.70
N ALA A 144 -3.99 -23.87 7.99
CA ALA A 144 -4.50 -24.75 9.04
C ALA A 144 -6.04 -24.75 9.07
N ALA A 145 -6.67 -23.59 8.94
CA ALA A 145 -8.12 -23.47 8.87
C ALA A 145 -8.71 -24.16 7.62
N ALA A 146 -8.06 -24.02 6.46
CA ALA A 146 -8.46 -24.68 5.22
C ALA A 146 -8.37 -26.22 5.33
N ARG A 147 -7.31 -26.75 5.96
CA ARG A 147 -7.15 -28.19 6.21
C ARG A 147 -8.26 -28.73 7.12
N ARG A 148 -8.62 -28.02 8.19
CA ARG A 148 -9.71 -28.44 9.11
C ARG A 148 -11.05 -28.55 8.40
N LYS A 149 -11.39 -27.59 7.52
CA LYS A 149 -12.63 -27.64 6.72
C LYS A 149 -12.68 -28.87 5.80
N LYS A 150 -11.54 -29.23 5.19
CA LYS A 150 -11.47 -30.41 4.31
C LYS A 150 -11.67 -31.73 5.08
N HIS A 151 -11.13 -31.83 6.31
CA HIS A 151 -11.33 -33.00 7.16
C HIS A 151 -12.77 -33.17 7.66
N HIS A 152 -13.50 -32.07 7.94
CA HIS A 152 -14.91 -32.15 8.36
C HIS A 152 -15.89 -32.38 7.20
N ALA A 153 -15.45 -32.16 5.95
CA ALA A 153 -16.25 -32.39 4.75
C ALA A 153 -16.00 -33.76 4.10
N SER A 154 -15.16 -34.62 4.73
CA SER A 154 -14.93 -36.00 4.28
C SER A 154 -15.82 -36.93 5.14
N PRO A 155 -16.66 -37.77 4.52
CA PRO A 155 -17.61 -38.65 5.23
C PRO A 155 -16.94 -39.72 6.07
#